data_AF-A0A9E2R1P7-F1
#
_entry.id   AF-A0A9E2R1P7-F1
#
_cell.length_a   1.000
_cell.length_b   1.000
_cell.length_c   1.000
_cell.angle_alpha   90.00
_cell.angle_beta   90.00
_cell.angle_gamma   90.00
#
_symmetry.space_group_name_H-M   'P 1'
#
loop_
_entity.id
_entity.type
_entity.pdbx_description
1 polymer ?
#
loop_
_entity_poly.entity_id
_entity_poly.type
_entity_poly.pdbx_seq_one_letter_code
_entity_poly.pdbx_strand_id
1 'polypeptide(L)'
;MTPRKICVVTAARSEYGAARWLMKAVQQHPALRLQVLVTGAHFAPVFGRTITELEADGFSIDACVDLGPDWEQPGRLHHVLGACLAGVGEALTRLKPDILVVFGDRHELLPICTAATLAGTPLAHVSGGDITEGAADDAIRHAVTKLAHLHFPAHAQAAEVIRNLGEAPDRIRVVGELSLAAFYRTKGHTRQELAEMLGLNPALRWVLFAYHPVTLAAAEVWLPPLIHTLAILEETEGVETLLTYPNADPGNELIRDLLERRRAARPDRFKLTPSLGPSRFVSFLKQAWLMIGNSSSALIEAPSAHLAAINLGDRQKGRLRGQNIIDAAGDPASIRGALELASSLEFRNRLERVCNPYGDGVAAERVADALATVDLREIRRKPPVIA
;
A
#
# COMPACT_ATOMS: atom_id res chain seq x y z
N MET A 1 -7.92 -11.06 32.93
CA MET A 1 -7.02 -9.89 32.79
C MET A 1 -7.77 -8.81 32.03
N THR A 2 -7.61 -7.53 32.37
CA THR A 2 -8.22 -6.43 31.61
C THR A 2 -7.63 -6.41 30.19
N PRO A 3 -8.45 -6.34 29.12
CA PRO A 3 -7.93 -6.27 27.76
C PRO A 3 -7.00 -5.07 27.57
N ARG A 4 -5.88 -5.28 26.87
CA ARG A 4 -4.89 -4.24 26.58
C ARG A 4 -5.47 -3.24 25.58
N LYS A 5 -5.32 -1.95 25.85
CA LYS A 5 -5.79 -0.88 24.97
C LYS A 5 -4.79 -0.64 23.84
N ILE A 6 -5.19 -0.97 22.62
CA ILE A 6 -4.40 -0.75 21.42
C ILE A 6 -5.04 0.41 20.66
N CYS A 7 -4.38 1.56 20.67
CA CYS A 7 -4.83 2.71 19.89
C CYS A 7 -4.21 2.65 18.49
N VAL A 8 -5.04 2.59 17.47
CA VAL A 8 -4.62 2.61 16.07
C VAL A 8 -4.87 4.01 15.53
N VAL A 9 -3.81 4.64 14.99
CA VAL A 9 -3.91 5.95 14.35
C VAL A 9 -4.01 5.81 12.84
N THR A 10 -4.90 6.60 12.24
CA THR A 10 -5.04 6.72 10.79
C THR A 10 -5.23 8.18 10.42
N ALA A 11 -4.39 8.67 9.51
CA ALA A 11 -4.35 10.07 9.07
C ALA A 11 -4.84 10.23 7.63
N ALA A 12 -4.73 9.19 6.79
CA ALA A 12 -5.19 9.21 5.43
C ALA A 12 -5.73 7.84 4.95
N ARG A 13 -6.50 7.91 3.87
CA ARG A 13 -7.06 6.73 3.19
C ARG A 13 -5.98 5.74 2.75
N SER A 14 -4.79 6.23 2.40
CA SER A 14 -3.65 5.43 1.94
C SER A 14 -3.24 4.36 2.95
N GLU A 15 -3.04 4.71 4.23
CA GLU A 15 -2.73 3.72 5.25
C GLU A 15 -3.97 3.02 5.80
N TYR A 16 -5.15 3.66 5.76
CA TYR A 16 -6.38 3.07 6.28
C TYR A 16 -6.70 1.71 5.65
N GLY A 17 -6.44 1.55 4.34
CA GLY A 17 -6.65 0.27 3.65
C GLY A 17 -5.89 -0.89 4.31
N ALA A 18 -4.64 -0.66 4.74
CA ALA A 18 -3.84 -1.64 5.48
C ALA A 18 -4.28 -1.72 6.96
N ALA A 19 -4.51 -0.57 7.60
CA ALA A 19 -4.90 -0.50 9.01
C ALA A 19 -6.22 -1.20 9.30
N ARG A 20 -7.19 -1.15 8.38
CA ARG A 20 -8.53 -1.73 8.49
C ARG A 20 -8.51 -3.18 8.97
N TRP A 21 -7.65 -4.02 8.38
CA TRP A 21 -7.60 -5.44 8.73
C TRP A 21 -6.92 -5.68 10.07
N LEU A 22 -5.91 -4.88 10.43
CA LEU A 22 -5.35 -4.92 11.77
C LEU A 22 -6.36 -4.47 12.82
N MET A 23 -7.12 -3.41 12.56
CA MET A 23 -8.18 -2.93 13.45
C MET A 23 -9.24 -4.02 13.68
N LYS A 24 -9.67 -4.73 12.62
CA LYS A 24 -10.58 -5.89 12.76
C LYS A 24 -9.96 -7.02 13.59
N ALA A 25 -8.69 -7.36 13.35
CA ALA A 25 -8.00 -8.40 14.11
C ALA A 25 -7.88 -8.02 15.60
N VAL A 26 -7.54 -6.77 15.92
CA VAL A 26 -7.50 -6.26 17.29
C VAL A 26 -8.88 -6.28 17.95
N GLN A 27 -9.94 -5.87 17.24
CA GLN A 27 -11.32 -5.88 17.74
C GLN A 27 -11.81 -7.30 18.05
N GLN A 28 -11.37 -8.30 17.28
CA GLN A 28 -11.76 -9.71 17.43
C GLN A 28 -10.90 -10.45 18.46
N HIS A 29 -9.73 -9.93 18.83
CA HIS A 29 -8.80 -10.61 19.73
C HIS A 29 -9.22 -10.44 21.20
N PRO A 30 -9.47 -11.52 21.97
CA PRO A 30 -10.08 -11.46 23.31
C PRO A 30 -9.21 -10.77 24.39
N ALA A 31 -7.90 -10.71 24.18
CA ALA A 31 -6.97 -10.03 25.09
C ALA A 31 -6.77 -8.53 24.77
N LEU A 32 -7.38 -8.01 23.69
CA LEU A 32 -7.16 -6.65 23.21
C LEU A 32 -8.47 -5.85 23.22
N ARG A 33 -8.32 -4.53 23.31
CA ARG A 33 -9.39 -3.55 23.12
C ARG A 33 -8.88 -2.52 22.12
N LEU A 34 -9.56 -2.44 20.98
CA LEU A 34 -9.30 -1.41 19.97
C LEU A 34 -9.69 -0.03 20.53
N GLN A 35 -8.82 0.95 20.29
CA GLN A 35 -9.13 2.37 20.29
C GLN A 35 -8.77 2.94 18.93
N VAL A 36 -9.56 3.88 18.42
CA VAL A 36 -9.34 4.49 17.11
C VAL A 36 -9.13 5.99 17.25
N LEU A 37 -8.00 6.48 16.76
CA LEU A 37 -7.68 7.90 16.66
C LEU A 37 -7.59 8.28 15.18
N VAL A 38 -8.42 9.23 14.76
CA VAL A 38 -8.46 9.72 13.38
C VAL A 38 -7.93 11.15 13.31
N THR A 39 -7.06 11.42 12.34
CA THR A 39 -6.53 12.77 12.06
C THR A 39 -6.36 12.99 10.55
N GLY A 40 -5.73 14.09 10.15
CA GLY A 40 -5.25 14.34 8.79
C GLY A 40 -6.34 14.41 7.71
N ALA A 41 -6.03 13.86 6.55
CA ALA A 41 -6.82 13.88 5.33
C ALA A 41 -8.22 13.24 5.46
N HIS A 42 -8.50 12.47 6.50
CA HIS A 42 -9.81 11.85 6.71
C HIS A 42 -10.96 12.86 6.84
N PHE A 43 -10.68 14.07 7.32
CA PHE A 43 -11.67 15.14 7.48
C PHE A 43 -11.89 15.97 6.21
N ALA A 44 -10.96 15.89 5.26
CA ALA A 44 -10.93 16.78 4.11
C ALA A 44 -12.01 16.44 3.07
N PRO A 45 -12.88 17.42 2.71
CA PRO A 45 -13.92 17.22 1.70
C PRO A 45 -13.36 16.87 0.31
N VAL A 46 -12.23 17.47 -0.07
CA VAL A 46 -11.58 17.22 -1.37
C VAL A 46 -11.11 15.77 -1.53
N PHE A 47 -10.86 15.07 -0.43
CA PHE A 47 -10.50 13.64 -0.40
C PHE A 47 -11.67 12.73 -0.08
N GLY A 48 -12.90 13.25 -0.11
CA GLY A 48 -14.14 12.47 0.05
C GLY A 48 -14.57 12.20 1.49
N ARG A 49 -14.00 12.90 2.49
CA ARG A 49 -14.33 12.70 3.93
C ARG A 49 -14.27 11.22 4.33
N THR A 50 -13.10 10.61 4.15
CA THR A 50 -12.88 9.17 4.30
C THR A 50 -13.03 8.67 5.74
N ILE A 51 -13.19 9.57 6.73
CA ILE A 51 -13.67 9.20 8.07
C ILE A 51 -14.97 8.36 8.03
N THR A 52 -15.85 8.64 7.06
CA THR A 52 -17.11 7.90 6.88
C THR A 52 -16.89 6.44 6.43
N GLU A 53 -15.77 6.13 5.77
CA GLU A 53 -15.40 4.76 5.41
C GLU A 53 -15.13 3.92 6.68
N LEU A 54 -14.55 4.53 7.72
CA LEU A 54 -14.29 3.85 9.01
C LEU A 54 -15.57 3.49 9.74
N GLU A 55 -16.51 4.43 9.80
CA GLU A 55 -17.80 4.24 10.45
C GLU A 55 -18.62 3.17 9.71
N ALA A 56 -18.64 3.23 8.37
CA ALA A 56 -19.29 2.22 7.54
C ALA A 56 -18.71 0.82 7.70
N ASP A 57 -17.41 0.73 8.04
CA ASP A 57 -16.73 -0.52 8.36
C ASP A 57 -16.97 -1.04 9.79
N GLY A 58 -17.77 -0.32 10.58
CA GLY A 58 -18.19 -0.73 11.93
C GLY A 58 -17.23 -0.32 13.04
N PHE A 59 -16.34 0.64 12.79
CA PHE A 59 -15.43 1.16 13.81
C PHE A 59 -16.05 2.30 14.60
N SER A 60 -15.89 2.27 15.92
CA SER A 60 -16.15 3.42 16.79
C SER A 60 -14.88 4.27 16.91
N ILE A 61 -15.01 5.58 16.71
CA ILE A 61 -13.90 6.53 16.78
C ILE A 61 -13.81 7.10 18.19
N ASP A 62 -12.72 6.83 18.92
CA ASP A 62 -12.53 7.27 20.31
C ASP A 62 -11.93 8.69 20.41
N ALA A 63 -11.23 9.14 19.36
CA ALA A 63 -10.70 10.49 19.27
C ALA A 63 -10.59 10.97 17.81
N CYS A 64 -10.94 12.23 17.60
CA CYS A 64 -10.73 12.96 16.36
C CYS A 64 -9.78 14.13 16.62
N VAL A 65 -8.77 14.29 15.77
CA VAL A 65 -7.91 15.48 15.73
C VAL A 65 -8.04 16.08 14.33
N ASP A 66 -9.03 16.95 14.15
CA ASP A 66 -9.27 17.65 12.90
C ASP A 66 -8.25 18.80 12.75
N LEU A 67 -7.47 18.74 11.67
CA LEU A 67 -6.41 19.72 11.38
C LEU A 67 -6.92 20.90 10.53
N GLY A 68 -8.21 20.93 10.20
CA GLY A 68 -8.86 22.01 9.47
C GLY A 68 -8.72 21.91 7.94
N PRO A 69 -9.39 22.82 7.20
CA PRO A 69 -9.50 22.76 5.75
C PRO A 69 -8.21 23.13 5.00
N ASP A 70 -7.31 23.86 5.65
CA ASP A 70 -6.10 24.43 5.03
C ASP A 70 -4.88 23.50 5.12
N TRP A 71 -5.09 22.21 5.39
CA TRP A 71 -4.02 21.31 5.81
C TRP A 71 -2.96 21.05 4.72
N GLU A 72 -3.32 21.17 3.44
CA GLU A 72 -2.38 21.09 2.30
C GLU A 72 -1.99 22.45 1.70
N GLN A 73 -2.37 23.58 2.32
CA GLN A 73 -1.97 24.87 1.78
C GLN A 73 -0.43 25.00 1.76
N PRO A 74 0.19 25.36 0.61
CA PRO A 74 1.63 25.56 0.53
C PRO A 74 2.11 26.53 1.61
N GLY A 75 3.18 26.14 2.32
CA GLY A 75 3.74 26.95 3.41
C GLY A 75 2.98 26.88 4.74
N ARG A 76 1.89 26.12 4.87
CA ARG A 76 1.13 25.96 6.14
C ARG A 76 1.38 24.64 6.85
N LEU A 77 2.06 23.69 6.20
CA LEU A 77 2.27 22.34 6.70
C LEU A 77 2.87 22.31 8.12
N HIS A 78 3.85 23.16 8.44
CA HIS A 78 4.45 23.19 9.77
C HIS A 78 3.46 23.60 10.88
N HIS A 79 2.53 24.53 10.60
CA HIS A 79 1.47 24.90 11.54
C HIS A 79 0.49 23.74 11.76
N VAL A 80 0.13 23.05 10.68
CA VAL A 80 -0.75 21.87 10.69
C VAL A 80 -0.14 20.74 11.52
N LEU A 81 1.16 20.48 11.36
CA LEU A 81 1.87 19.48 12.15
C LEU A 81 2.01 19.86 13.62
N GLY A 82 2.16 21.16 13.93
CA GLY A 82 2.12 21.67 15.30
C GLY A 82 0.76 21.44 15.97
N ALA A 83 -0.34 21.70 15.25
CA ALA A 83 -1.70 21.42 15.74
C ALA A 83 -1.94 19.91 15.93
N CYS A 84 -1.42 19.08 15.01
CA CYS A 84 -1.47 17.62 15.12
C CYS A 84 -0.77 17.14 16.40
N LEU A 85 0.44 17.63 16.69
CA LEU A 85 1.18 17.28 17.92
C LEU A 85 0.36 17.58 19.18
N ALA A 86 -0.20 18.80 19.27
CA ALA A 86 -0.99 19.23 20.42
C ALA A 86 -2.26 18.37 20.60
N GLY A 87 -3.07 18.25 19.55
CA GLY A 87 -4.32 17.51 19.60
C GLY A 87 -4.13 16.01 19.86
N VAL A 88 -3.09 15.39 19.29
CA VAL A 88 -2.76 14.00 19.58
C VAL A 88 -2.29 13.83 21.02
N GLY A 89 -1.48 14.75 21.55
CA GLY A 89 -1.07 14.74 22.97
C GLY A 89 -2.25 14.78 23.94
N GLU A 90 -3.23 15.64 23.67
CA GLU A 90 -4.48 15.71 24.45
C GLU A 90 -5.30 14.41 24.34
N ALA A 91 -5.42 13.88 23.13
CA ALA A 91 -6.12 12.61 22.90
C ALA A 91 -5.46 11.45 23.66
N LEU A 92 -4.14 11.31 23.61
CA LEU A 92 -3.41 10.25 24.31
C LEU A 92 -3.55 10.37 25.84
N THR A 93 -3.55 11.59 26.37
CA THR A 93 -3.77 11.85 27.81
C THR A 93 -5.14 11.33 28.27
N ARG A 94 -6.17 11.46 27.42
CA ARG A 94 -7.52 10.97 27.70
C ARG A 94 -7.65 9.46 27.48
N LEU A 95 -7.16 8.95 26.35
CA LEU A 95 -7.34 7.55 25.94
C LEU A 95 -6.50 6.57 26.77
N LYS A 96 -5.30 7.00 27.19
CA LYS A 96 -4.30 6.21 27.93
C LYS A 96 -4.13 4.80 27.32
N PRO A 97 -3.72 4.71 26.04
CA PRO A 97 -3.47 3.41 25.42
C PRO A 97 -2.26 2.71 26.05
N ASP A 98 -2.27 1.38 26.02
CA ASP A 98 -1.11 0.57 26.39
C ASP A 98 -0.06 0.57 25.27
N ILE A 99 -0.51 0.61 24.01
CA ILE A 99 0.33 0.70 22.80
C ILE A 99 -0.38 1.59 21.75
N LEU A 100 0.38 2.46 21.09
CA LEU A 100 -0.05 3.21 19.90
C LEU A 100 0.52 2.57 18.64
N VAL A 101 -0.33 2.26 17.66
CA VAL A 101 0.04 1.66 16.37
C VAL A 101 0.01 2.72 15.28
N VAL A 102 1.09 2.77 14.49
CA VAL A 102 1.27 3.68 13.35
C VAL A 102 1.76 2.92 12.13
N PHE A 103 1.48 3.43 10.93
CA PHE A 103 1.75 2.75 9.65
C PHE A 103 2.51 3.64 8.70
N GLY A 104 3.51 3.08 8.01
CA GLY A 104 4.17 3.74 6.89
C GLY A 104 5.04 4.92 7.33
N ASP A 105 4.97 6.00 6.57
CA ASP A 105 6.03 6.99 6.48
C ASP A 105 5.55 8.41 6.16
N ARG A 106 4.25 8.67 6.29
CA ARG A 106 3.71 10.01 6.04
C ARG A 106 4.17 11.03 7.08
N HIS A 107 4.21 12.29 6.68
CA HIS A 107 4.68 13.41 7.49
C HIS A 107 3.88 13.62 8.79
N GLU A 108 2.58 13.26 8.82
CA GLU A 108 1.76 13.33 10.05
C GLU A 108 2.28 12.40 11.15
N LEU A 109 3.01 11.34 10.80
CA LEU A 109 3.56 10.40 11.77
C LEU A 109 4.60 11.02 12.68
N LEU A 110 5.35 12.03 12.23
CA LEU A 110 6.37 12.69 13.06
C LEU A 110 5.74 13.35 14.31
N PRO A 111 4.75 14.26 14.19
CA PRO A 111 4.10 14.81 15.38
C PRO A 111 3.33 13.75 16.17
N ILE A 112 2.65 12.78 15.52
CA ILE A 112 1.95 11.69 16.22
C ILE A 112 2.90 10.90 17.12
N CYS A 113 4.02 10.44 16.57
CA CYS A 113 5.01 9.63 17.30
C CYS A 113 5.74 10.46 18.36
N THR A 114 5.95 11.75 18.10
CA THR A 114 6.53 12.67 19.10
C THR A 114 5.60 12.84 20.29
N ALA A 115 4.30 13.07 20.07
CA ALA A 115 3.30 13.14 21.14
C ALA A 115 3.27 11.84 21.97
N ALA A 116 3.27 10.68 21.31
CA ALA A 116 3.28 9.38 21.97
C ALA A 116 4.54 9.17 22.84
N THR A 117 5.71 9.54 22.30
CA THR A 117 6.99 9.45 23.00
C THR A 117 6.99 10.33 24.26
N LEU A 118 6.55 11.58 24.15
CA LEU A 118 6.46 12.51 25.28
C LEU A 118 5.41 12.09 26.33
N ALA A 119 4.33 11.44 25.88
CA ALA A 119 3.33 10.85 26.77
C ALA A 119 3.77 9.51 27.41
N GLY A 120 4.96 9.00 27.07
CA GLY A 120 5.46 7.71 27.55
C GLY A 120 4.64 6.51 27.05
N THR A 121 4.00 6.65 25.89
CA THR A 121 3.19 5.60 25.25
C THR A 121 4.06 4.77 24.30
N PRO A 122 4.19 3.44 24.50
CA PRO A 122 4.90 2.56 23.59
C PRO A 122 4.31 2.61 22.17
N LEU A 123 5.20 2.64 21.18
CA LEU A 123 4.87 2.76 19.76
C LEU A 123 5.13 1.42 19.04
N ALA A 124 4.19 1.00 18.21
CA ALA A 124 4.30 -0.11 17.27
C ALA A 124 4.27 0.43 15.84
N HIS A 125 5.37 0.26 15.11
CA HIS A 125 5.49 0.72 13.72
C HIS A 125 5.31 -0.44 12.75
N VAL A 126 4.30 -0.30 11.89
CA VAL A 126 4.00 -1.25 10.81
C VAL A 126 4.50 -0.69 9.48
N SER A 127 5.05 -1.56 8.64
CA SER A 127 5.67 -1.17 7.34
C SER A 127 6.90 -0.26 7.49
N GLY A 128 7.62 -0.37 8.60
CA GLY A 128 8.97 0.18 8.71
C GLY A 128 9.97 -0.58 7.83
N GLY A 129 11.07 0.08 7.46
CA GLY A 129 12.20 -0.56 6.79
C GLY A 129 12.05 -0.85 5.29
N ASP A 130 10.88 -0.67 4.66
CA ASP A 130 10.85 -0.73 3.19
C ASP A 130 11.62 0.44 2.59
N ILE A 131 12.10 0.24 1.37
CA ILE A 131 12.92 1.21 0.65
C ILE A 131 12.02 1.92 -0.37
N THR A 132 11.97 3.25 -0.28
CA THR A 132 11.39 4.15 -1.28
C THR A 132 12.44 5.16 -1.71
N GLU A 133 13.31 4.75 -2.64
CA GLU A 133 14.43 5.58 -3.09
C GLU A 133 13.95 6.96 -3.58
N GLY A 134 14.52 8.01 -2.98
CA GLY A 134 14.39 9.39 -3.44
C GLY A 134 13.09 10.13 -3.08
N ALA A 135 12.33 9.63 -2.10
CA ALA A 135 11.21 10.35 -1.47
C ALA A 135 11.59 10.87 -0.06
N ALA A 136 11.02 12.01 0.35
CA ALA A 136 11.16 12.51 1.73
C ALA A 136 10.61 11.50 2.77
N ASP A 137 9.68 10.67 2.33
CA ASP A 137 9.05 9.58 3.07
C ASP A 137 10.09 8.62 3.67
N ASP A 138 11.22 8.35 3.01
CA ASP A 138 12.25 7.44 3.54
C ASP A 138 12.87 7.97 4.86
N ALA A 139 13.17 9.28 4.90
CA ALA A 139 13.69 9.93 6.11
C ALA A 139 12.65 9.92 7.25
N ILE A 140 11.37 10.15 6.92
CA ILE A 140 10.28 10.08 7.89
C ILE A 140 10.12 8.66 8.42
N ARG A 141 10.13 7.66 7.54
CA ARG A 141 10.05 6.24 7.88
C ARG A 141 11.10 5.86 8.92
N HIS A 142 12.36 6.22 8.66
CA HIS A 142 13.47 5.91 9.55
C HIS A 142 13.36 6.66 10.89
N ALA A 143 12.94 7.93 10.87
CA ALA A 143 12.68 8.67 12.10
C ALA A 143 11.55 8.02 12.95
N VAL A 144 10.46 7.61 12.32
CA VAL A 144 9.36 6.87 12.98
C VAL A 144 9.86 5.55 13.54
N THR A 145 10.65 4.78 12.77
CA THR A 145 11.32 3.56 13.27
C THR A 145 12.19 3.87 14.51
N LYS A 146 12.95 4.97 14.52
CA LYS A 146 13.73 5.37 15.69
C LYS A 146 12.91 5.86 16.88
N LEU A 147 11.64 6.23 16.70
CA LEU A 147 10.72 6.50 17.81
C LEU A 147 9.96 5.24 18.27
N ALA A 148 9.77 4.27 17.37
CA ALA A 148 9.00 3.07 17.63
C ALA A 148 9.70 2.08 18.58
N HIS A 149 8.92 1.34 19.35
CA HIS A 149 9.39 0.36 20.33
C HIS A 149 9.26 -1.07 19.81
N LEU A 150 8.28 -1.32 18.93
CA LEU A 150 8.02 -2.58 18.25
C LEU A 150 7.96 -2.35 16.75
N HIS A 151 8.46 -3.30 15.99
CA HIS A 151 8.63 -3.18 14.55
C HIS A 151 8.01 -4.38 13.84
N PHE A 152 7.12 -4.09 12.90
CA PHE A 152 6.40 -5.08 12.10
C PHE A 152 6.67 -4.88 10.60
N PRO A 153 7.89 -5.18 10.13
CA PRO A 153 8.23 -5.12 8.70
C PRO A 153 7.48 -6.17 7.89
N ALA A 154 7.23 -5.86 6.62
CA ALA A 154 6.57 -6.77 5.70
C ALA A 154 7.46 -7.97 5.32
N HIS A 155 8.78 -7.78 5.26
CA HIS A 155 9.71 -8.82 4.80
C HIS A 155 11.10 -8.73 5.46
N ALA A 156 11.92 -9.77 5.24
CA ALA A 156 13.24 -9.90 5.87
C ALA A 156 14.21 -8.76 5.52
N GLN A 157 14.21 -8.28 4.26
CA GLN A 157 15.05 -7.14 3.87
C GLN A 157 14.68 -5.85 4.61
N ALA A 158 13.38 -5.59 4.83
CA ALA A 158 12.94 -4.44 5.62
C ALA A 158 13.33 -4.60 7.10
N ALA A 159 13.26 -5.83 7.64
CA ALA A 159 13.76 -6.12 8.98
C ALA A 159 15.28 -5.88 9.13
N GLU A 160 16.06 -6.14 8.07
CA GLU A 160 17.49 -5.84 8.03
C GLU A 160 17.77 -4.34 8.11
N VAL A 161 17.03 -3.54 7.34
CA VAL A 161 17.13 -2.07 7.41
C VAL A 161 16.85 -1.57 8.83
N ILE A 162 15.78 -2.07 9.47
CA ILE A 162 15.42 -1.72 10.84
C ILE A 162 16.53 -2.12 11.83
N ARG A 163 17.14 -3.30 11.65
CA ARG A 163 18.26 -3.75 12.49
C ARG A 163 19.50 -2.88 12.30
N ASN A 164 19.80 -2.47 11.07
CA ASN A 164 20.91 -1.57 10.75
C ASN A 164 20.69 -0.15 11.29
N LEU A 165 19.44 0.26 11.53
CA LEU A 165 19.10 1.47 12.29
C LEU A 165 19.34 1.30 13.81
N GLY A 166 19.83 0.15 14.26
CA GLY A 166 20.19 -0.14 15.66
C GLY A 166 18.99 -0.56 16.52
N GLU A 167 17.92 -1.09 15.91
CA GLU A 167 16.78 -1.62 16.66
C GLU A 167 17.03 -3.07 17.11
N ALA A 168 16.57 -3.39 18.31
CA ALA A 168 16.85 -4.68 18.94
C ALA A 168 16.12 -5.85 18.23
N PRO A 169 16.80 -6.97 17.90
CA PRO A 169 16.20 -8.06 17.13
C PRO A 169 14.93 -8.68 17.74
N ASP A 170 14.83 -8.73 19.06
CA ASP A 170 13.66 -9.23 19.81
C ASP A 170 12.42 -8.32 19.68
N ARG A 171 12.60 -7.10 19.18
CA ARG A 171 11.53 -6.11 18.91
C ARG A 171 11.13 -6.05 17.44
N ILE A 172 11.77 -6.84 16.59
CA ILE A 172 11.52 -6.87 15.14
C ILE A 172 10.86 -8.20 14.78
N ARG A 173 9.65 -8.13 14.23
CA ARG A 173 8.92 -9.32 13.77
C ARG A 173 8.44 -9.14 12.34
N VAL A 174 8.96 -9.93 11.41
CA VAL A 174 8.45 -9.99 10.04
C VAL A 174 7.05 -10.57 10.05
N VAL A 175 6.08 -9.82 9.54
CA VAL A 175 4.66 -10.20 9.58
C VAL A 175 4.03 -10.42 8.21
N GLY A 176 4.65 -9.92 7.13
CA GLY A 176 4.01 -9.82 5.82
C GLY A 176 3.36 -8.45 5.59
N GLU A 177 2.95 -8.20 4.36
CA GLU A 177 2.31 -6.99 3.92
C GLU A 177 0.83 -6.98 4.32
N LEU A 178 0.42 -5.97 5.10
CA LEU A 178 -0.94 -5.90 5.63
C LEU A 178 -1.98 -5.67 4.53
N SER A 179 -1.63 -4.93 3.47
CA SER A 179 -2.55 -4.68 2.37
C SER A 179 -3.01 -5.97 1.66
N LEU A 180 -2.23 -7.06 1.75
CA LEU A 180 -2.61 -8.36 1.18
C LEU A 180 -3.82 -9.00 1.83
N ALA A 181 -4.18 -8.65 3.07
CA ALA A 181 -5.40 -9.18 3.69
C ALA A 181 -6.64 -8.86 2.86
N ALA A 182 -6.68 -7.70 2.19
CA ALA A 182 -7.76 -7.32 1.28
C ALA A 182 -7.82 -8.26 0.06
N PHE A 183 -6.70 -8.76 -0.43
CA PHE A 183 -6.67 -9.67 -1.57
C PHE A 183 -7.35 -11.03 -1.26
N TYR A 184 -7.13 -11.54 -0.05
CA TYR A 184 -7.67 -12.84 0.37
C TYR A 184 -9.10 -12.75 0.92
N ARG A 185 -9.50 -11.63 1.53
CA ARG A 185 -10.79 -11.52 2.24
C ARG A 185 -11.87 -10.76 1.49
N THR A 186 -11.50 -9.98 0.48
CA THR A 186 -12.50 -9.27 -0.32
C THR A 186 -13.32 -10.27 -1.12
N LYS A 187 -14.65 -10.24 -0.92
CA LYS A 187 -15.59 -11.02 -1.73
C LYS A 187 -15.46 -10.58 -3.18
N GLY A 188 -15.17 -11.54 -4.07
CA GLY A 188 -14.91 -11.25 -5.47
C GLY A 188 -16.18 -11.17 -6.32
N HIS A 189 -15.99 -10.70 -7.55
CA HIS A 189 -16.94 -10.75 -8.65
C HIS A 189 -16.58 -11.88 -9.61
N THR A 190 -17.59 -12.53 -10.18
CA THR A 190 -17.43 -13.48 -11.28
C THR A 190 -16.93 -12.78 -12.55
N ARG A 191 -16.52 -13.57 -13.54
CA ARG A 191 -16.05 -13.06 -14.84
C ARG A 191 -17.14 -12.29 -15.57
N GLN A 192 -18.36 -12.82 -15.60
CA GLN A 192 -19.50 -12.16 -16.24
C GLN A 192 -19.84 -10.84 -15.54
N GLU A 193 -19.91 -10.83 -14.20
CA GLU A 193 -20.17 -9.59 -13.45
C GLU A 193 -19.11 -8.51 -13.72
N LEU A 194 -17.81 -8.88 -13.72
CA LEU A 194 -16.75 -7.92 -14.06
C LEU A 194 -16.85 -7.43 -15.49
N ALA A 195 -17.16 -8.34 -16.43
CA ALA A 195 -17.30 -8.01 -17.84
C ALA A 195 -18.40 -6.97 -18.06
N GLU A 196 -19.56 -7.16 -17.42
CA GLU A 196 -20.67 -6.21 -17.47
C GLU A 196 -20.32 -4.88 -16.80
N MET A 197 -19.76 -4.90 -15.59
CA MET A 197 -19.41 -3.68 -14.84
C MET A 197 -18.33 -2.83 -15.52
N LEU A 198 -17.42 -3.45 -16.28
CA LEU A 198 -16.27 -2.79 -16.90
C LEU A 198 -16.39 -2.67 -18.43
N GLY A 199 -17.47 -3.19 -19.01
CA GLY A 199 -17.72 -3.20 -20.45
C GLY A 199 -16.69 -4.03 -21.24
N LEU A 200 -16.21 -5.12 -20.65
CA LEU A 200 -15.23 -6.05 -21.25
C LEU A 200 -15.93 -7.24 -21.90
N ASN A 201 -15.25 -7.91 -22.82
CA ASN A 201 -15.67 -9.17 -23.40
C ASN A 201 -15.16 -10.35 -22.55
N PRO A 202 -16.04 -11.17 -21.95
CA PRO A 202 -15.62 -12.30 -21.11
C PRO A 202 -14.95 -13.44 -21.89
N ALA A 203 -15.03 -13.46 -23.22
CA ALA A 203 -14.35 -14.47 -24.05
C ALA A 203 -12.88 -14.14 -24.34
N LEU A 204 -12.44 -12.89 -24.16
CA LEU A 204 -11.08 -12.45 -24.49
C LEU A 204 -10.13 -12.56 -23.29
N ARG A 205 -8.83 -12.67 -23.55
CA ARG A 205 -7.82 -12.56 -22.49
C ARG A 205 -7.77 -11.11 -22.00
N TRP A 206 -7.80 -10.92 -20.68
CA TRP A 206 -7.77 -9.59 -20.09
C TRP A 206 -6.38 -9.20 -19.64
N VAL A 207 -5.96 -7.99 -19.98
CA VAL A 207 -4.72 -7.38 -19.49
C VAL A 207 -5.06 -6.24 -18.56
N LEU A 208 -4.43 -6.19 -17.38
CA LEU A 208 -4.43 -4.98 -16.56
C LEU A 208 -3.22 -4.12 -16.93
N PHE A 209 -3.47 -2.90 -17.38
CA PHE A 209 -2.43 -1.91 -17.63
C PHE A 209 -2.46 -0.82 -16.55
N ALA A 210 -1.37 -0.70 -15.78
CA ALA A 210 -1.23 0.29 -14.72
C ALA A 210 0.17 0.92 -14.75
N TYR A 211 0.24 2.18 -15.16
CA TYR A 211 1.50 2.92 -15.34
C TYR A 211 1.44 4.28 -14.65
N HIS A 212 2.49 4.58 -13.90
CA HIS A 212 2.65 5.79 -13.09
C HIS A 212 3.89 6.56 -13.56
N PRO A 213 3.91 7.90 -13.41
CA PRO A 213 5.09 8.68 -13.73
C PRO A 213 6.25 8.30 -12.78
N VAL A 214 7.48 8.51 -13.25
CA VAL A 214 8.70 8.32 -12.47
C VAL A 214 9.19 9.71 -12.09
N THR A 215 8.89 10.14 -10.86
CA THR A 215 8.99 11.54 -10.40
C THR A 215 10.38 12.15 -10.51
N LEU A 216 11.44 11.35 -10.36
CA LEU A 216 12.83 11.81 -10.44
C LEU A 216 13.41 11.74 -11.86
N ALA A 217 12.68 11.17 -12.81
CA ALA A 217 13.12 11.03 -14.20
C ALA A 217 12.34 11.98 -15.11
N ALA A 218 13.03 12.54 -16.10
CA ALA A 218 12.41 13.38 -17.11
C ALA A 218 11.40 12.57 -17.95
N ALA A 219 10.37 13.25 -18.49
CA ALA A 219 9.29 12.59 -19.22
C ALA A 219 9.78 11.79 -20.43
N GLU A 220 10.86 12.24 -21.05
CA GLU A 220 11.54 11.61 -22.17
C GLU A 220 12.03 10.19 -21.84
N VAL A 221 12.25 9.87 -20.56
CA VAL A 221 12.70 8.55 -20.10
C VAL A 221 11.51 7.60 -19.92
N TRP A 222 10.44 8.04 -19.26
CA TRP A 222 9.33 7.16 -18.87
C TRP A 222 8.13 7.17 -19.84
N LEU A 223 8.04 8.13 -20.76
CA LEU A 223 6.96 8.21 -21.74
C LEU A 223 7.10 7.21 -22.92
N PRO A 224 8.29 6.96 -23.50
CA PRO A 224 8.41 5.99 -24.59
C PRO A 224 7.97 4.56 -24.22
N PRO A 225 8.35 3.99 -23.05
CA PRO A 225 7.86 2.67 -22.63
C PRO A 225 6.33 2.56 -22.58
N LEU A 226 5.65 3.61 -22.11
CA LEU A 226 4.18 3.69 -22.12
C LEU A 226 3.62 3.65 -23.55
N ILE A 227 4.17 4.47 -24.46
CA ILE A 227 3.73 4.52 -25.85
C ILE A 227 3.96 3.19 -26.58
N HIS A 228 5.15 2.60 -26.43
CA HIS A 228 5.50 1.32 -27.05
C HIS A 228 4.58 0.21 -26.55
N THR A 229 4.33 0.15 -25.24
CA THR A 229 3.48 -0.88 -24.64
C THR A 229 2.05 -0.79 -25.16
N LEU A 230 1.47 0.41 -25.21
CA LEU A 230 0.11 0.60 -25.73
C LEU A 230 0.01 0.21 -27.21
N ALA A 231 1.00 0.55 -28.03
CA ALA A 231 1.03 0.14 -29.43
C ALA A 231 1.10 -1.40 -29.59
N ILE A 232 1.94 -2.08 -28.79
CA ILE A 232 2.06 -3.54 -28.85
C ILE A 232 0.78 -4.23 -28.34
N LEU A 233 0.17 -3.74 -27.27
CA LEU A 233 -1.09 -4.29 -26.75
C LEU A 233 -2.25 -4.08 -27.74
N GLU A 234 -2.25 -2.96 -28.47
CA GLU A 234 -3.24 -2.67 -29.52
C GLU A 234 -3.18 -3.69 -30.67
N GLU A 235 -1.98 -4.18 -31.00
CA GLU A 235 -1.72 -5.19 -32.03
C GLU A 235 -1.90 -6.64 -31.54
N THR A 236 -2.02 -6.86 -30.22
CA THR A 236 -2.05 -8.22 -29.65
C THR A 236 -3.42 -8.87 -29.83
N GLU A 237 -3.45 -10.00 -30.55
CA GLU A 237 -4.70 -10.71 -30.85
C GLU A 237 -5.30 -11.44 -29.64
N GLY A 238 -6.65 -11.51 -29.63
CA GLY A 238 -7.41 -12.21 -28.58
C GLY A 238 -7.30 -11.55 -27.19
N VAL A 239 -6.86 -10.30 -27.12
CA VAL A 239 -6.67 -9.54 -25.89
C VAL A 239 -7.54 -8.29 -25.87
N GLU A 240 -8.04 -7.98 -24.68
CA GLU A 240 -8.63 -6.70 -24.32
C GLU A 240 -7.93 -6.16 -23.07
N THR A 241 -7.57 -4.88 -23.09
CA THR A 241 -6.78 -4.26 -22.04
C THR A 241 -7.63 -3.28 -21.25
N LEU A 242 -7.65 -3.46 -19.92
CA LEU A 242 -8.19 -2.50 -18.99
C LEU A 242 -7.06 -1.57 -18.51
N LEU A 243 -7.17 -0.30 -18.88
CA LEU A 243 -6.30 0.79 -18.45
C LEU A 243 -6.80 1.37 -17.12
N THR A 244 -5.90 1.64 -16.18
CA THR A 244 -6.20 2.42 -14.97
C THR A 244 -5.47 3.76 -14.98
N TYR A 245 -6.04 4.77 -14.34
CA TYR A 245 -5.36 6.06 -14.21
C TYR A 245 -4.06 5.96 -13.40
N PRO A 246 -3.07 6.82 -13.69
CA PRO A 246 -1.89 6.98 -12.85
C PRO A 246 -2.26 7.50 -11.46
N ASN A 247 -1.28 7.54 -10.56
CA ASN A 247 -1.41 8.17 -9.25
C ASN A 247 -1.30 9.71 -9.40
N ALA A 248 -1.44 10.44 -8.31
CA ALA A 248 -1.45 11.91 -8.32
C ALA A 248 -0.06 12.56 -8.45
N ASP A 249 0.99 11.78 -8.72
CA ASP A 249 2.37 12.26 -8.82
C ASP A 249 2.55 13.23 -10.00
N PRO A 250 3.52 14.17 -9.96
CA PRO A 250 3.83 15.04 -11.08
C PRO A 250 4.06 14.27 -12.40
N GLY A 251 3.46 14.73 -13.49
CA GLY A 251 3.50 14.07 -14.80
C GLY A 251 2.32 13.14 -15.10
N ASN A 252 1.41 12.93 -14.14
CA ASN A 252 0.23 12.08 -14.31
C ASN A 252 -0.72 12.54 -15.44
N GLU A 253 -0.84 13.84 -15.69
CA GLU A 253 -1.74 14.41 -16.69
C GLU A 253 -1.40 13.92 -18.10
N LEU A 254 -0.11 13.88 -18.45
CA LEU A 254 0.36 13.40 -19.74
C LEU A 254 -0.02 11.92 -19.98
N ILE A 255 0.10 11.10 -18.94
CA ILE A 255 -0.28 9.68 -18.99
C ILE A 255 -1.79 9.58 -19.18
N ARG A 256 -2.58 10.26 -18.35
CA ARG A 256 -4.05 10.25 -18.43
C ARG A 256 -4.54 10.64 -19.82
N ASP A 257 -4.02 11.74 -20.38
CA ASP A 257 -4.43 12.23 -21.69
C ASP A 257 -4.05 11.29 -22.83
N LEU A 258 -2.96 10.53 -22.70
CA LEU A 258 -2.60 9.49 -23.65
C LEU A 258 -3.52 8.27 -23.54
N LEU A 259 -3.86 7.82 -22.32
CA LEU A 259 -4.77 6.70 -22.10
C LEU A 259 -6.17 7.00 -22.65
N GLU A 260 -6.69 8.21 -22.41
CA GLU A 260 -7.98 8.66 -22.94
C GLU A 260 -8.01 8.66 -24.47
N ARG A 261 -6.96 9.19 -25.10
CA ARG A 261 -6.82 9.18 -26.57
C ARG A 261 -6.79 7.76 -27.13
N ARG A 262 -6.06 6.84 -26.50
CA ARG A 262 -5.99 5.43 -26.95
C ARG A 262 -7.31 4.70 -26.77
N ARG A 263 -8.00 4.90 -25.65
CA ARG A 263 -9.36 4.38 -25.40
C ARG A 263 -10.36 4.90 -26.42
N ALA A 264 -10.29 6.19 -26.78
CA ALA A 264 -11.16 6.78 -27.78
C ALA A 264 -10.90 6.25 -29.19
N ALA A 265 -9.62 6.04 -29.56
CA ALA A 265 -9.24 5.51 -30.87
C ALA A 265 -9.59 4.03 -31.04
N ARG A 266 -9.46 3.21 -29.98
CA ARG A 266 -9.66 1.75 -30.02
C ARG A 266 -10.51 1.24 -28.86
N PRO A 267 -11.81 1.61 -28.80
CA PRO A 267 -12.70 1.19 -27.72
C PRO A 267 -13.00 -0.32 -27.72
N ASP A 268 -12.68 -1.03 -28.80
CA ASP A 268 -12.70 -2.49 -28.93
C ASP A 268 -11.51 -3.17 -28.23
N ARG A 269 -10.42 -2.44 -27.99
CA ARG A 269 -9.18 -2.96 -27.36
C ARG A 269 -8.92 -2.41 -25.99
N PHE A 270 -9.28 -1.16 -25.75
CA PHE A 270 -8.95 -0.46 -24.52
C PHE A 270 -10.23 -0.03 -23.80
N LYS A 271 -10.40 -0.54 -22.59
CA LYS A 271 -11.29 0.03 -21.58
C LYS A 271 -10.46 0.88 -20.63
N LEU A 272 -11.07 1.91 -20.07
CA LEU A 272 -10.38 2.84 -19.18
C LEU A 272 -11.26 3.09 -17.97
N THR A 273 -10.67 2.98 -16.78
CA THR A 273 -11.34 3.29 -15.53
C THR A 273 -10.42 4.11 -14.62
N PRO A 274 -10.91 5.19 -13.99
CA PRO A 274 -10.09 5.95 -13.05
C PRO A 274 -9.64 5.11 -11.86
N SER A 275 -10.53 4.27 -11.33
CA SER A 275 -10.22 3.35 -10.22
C SER A 275 -11.17 2.16 -10.20
N LEU A 276 -10.62 0.97 -9.98
CA LEU A 276 -11.38 -0.25 -9.79
C LEU A 276 -12.02 -0.33 -8.39
N GLY A 277 -11.40 0.30 -7.39
CA GLY A 277 -11.71 0.00 -5.99
C GLY A 277 -11.35 -1.45 -5.60
N PRO A 278 -11.33 -1.78 -4.30
CA PRO A 278 -10.72 -3.03 -3.82
C PRO A 278 -11.36 -4.30 -4.39
N SER A 279 -12.69 -4.36 -4.45
CA SER A 279 -13.42 -5.56 -4.89
C SER A 279 -13.17 -5.90 -6.36
N ARG A 280 -13.36 -4.92 -7.26
CA ARG A 280 -13.14 -5.14 -8.69
C ARG A 280 -11.66 -5.36 -8.98
N PHE A 281 -10.75 -4.68 -8.28
CA PHE A 281 -9.31 -4.84 -8.46
C PHE A 281 -8.84 -6.27 -8.17
N VAL A 282 -9.13 -6.78 -6.97
CA VAL A 282 -8.77 -8.15 -6.58
C VAL A 282 -9.42 -9.18 -7.51
N SER A 283 -10.69 -8.99 -7.85
CA SER A 283 -11.42 -9.88 -8.74
C SER A 283 -10.82 -9.91 -10.14
N PHE A 284 -10.39 -8.74 -10.65
CA PHE A 284 -9.76 -8.63 -11.96
C PHE A 284 -8.40 -9.32 -11.98
N LEU A 285 -7.54 -9.09 -10.99
CA LEU A 285 -6.23 -9.74 -10.91
C LEU A 285 -6.32 -11.27 -10.93
N LYS A 286 -7.30 -11.85 -10.22
CA LYS A 286 -7.55 -13.31 -10.19
C LYS A 286 -8.01 -13.89 -11.54
N GLN A 287 -8.42 -13.05 -12.49
CA GLN A 287 -9.04 -13.47 -13.75
C GLN A 287 -8.31 -12.90 -14.98
N ALA A 288 -7.31 -12.05 -14.76
CA ALA A 288 -6.49 -11.47 -15.80
C ALA A 288 -5.54 -12.53 -16.38
N TRP A 289 -5.16 -12.32 -17.62
CA TRP A 289 -4.12 -13.11 -18.28
C TRP A 289 -2.73 -12.67 -17.84
N LEU A 290 -2.49 -11.34 -17.80
CA LEU A 290 -1.30 -10.72 -17.24
C LEU A 290 -1.59 -9.29 -16.76
N MET A 291 -0.67 -8.76 -15.96
CA MET A 291 -0.56 -7.34 -15.64
C MET A 291 0.69 -6.77 -16.31
N ILE A 292 0.63 -5.54 -16.82
CA ILE A 292 1.78 -4.86 -17.41
C ILE A 292 1.79 -3.38 -17.06
N GLY A 293 2.98 -2.85 -16.74
CA GLY A 293 3.15 -1.46 -16.35
C GLY A 293 4.26 -1.31 -15.31
N ASN A 294 4.13 -0.38 -14.37
CA ASN A 294 5.13 -0.13 -13.33
C ASN A 294 4.52 0.11 -11.94
N SER A 295 3.29 -0.38 -11.75
CA SER A 295 2.57 -0.34 -10.48
C SER A 295 3.17 -1.33 -9.48
N SER A 296 3.16 -0.96 -8.19
CA SER A 296 3.59 -1.83 -7.11
C SER A 296 2.79 -3.13 -7.04
N SER A 297 1.55 -3.13 -7.56
CA SER A 297 0.71 -4.33 -7.52
C SER A 297 1.16 -5.47 -8.40
N ALA A 298 2.06 -5.21 -9.36
CA ALA A 298 2.77 -6.28 -10.04
C ALA A 298 3.61 -7.12 -9.05
N LEU A 299 4.19 -6.48 -8.03
CA LEU A 299 5.09 -7.10 -7.06
C LEU A 299 4.37 -7.55 -5.78
N ILE A 300 3.36 -6.79 -5.34
CA ILE A 300 2.68 -7.02 -4.07
C ILE A 300 1.48 -7.96 -4.28
N GLU A 301 0.44 -7.58 -5.02
CA GLU A 301 -0.79 -8.38 -5.12
C GLU A 301 -0.76 -9.47 -6.20
N ALA A 302 -0.15 -9.21 -7.37
CA ALA A 302 -0.18 -10.15 -8.50
C ALA A 302 0.43 -11.54 -8.20
N PRO A 303 1.48 -11.70 -7.36
CA PRO A 303 1.95 -13.03 -6.99
C PRO A 303 0.88 -13.85 -6.27
N SER A 304 0.04 -13.24 -5.42
CA SER A 304 -1.09 -13.92 -4.76
C SER A 304 -2.20 -14.35 -5.73
N ALA A 305 -2.26 -13.73 -6.92
CA ALA A 305 -3.18 -14.11 -7.98
C ALA A 305 -2.60 -15.19 -8.92
N HIS A 306 -1.35 -15.64 -8.70
CA HIS A 306 -0.60 -16.44 -9.67
C HIS A 306 -0.57 -15.77 -11.06
N LEU A 307 -0.50 -14.44 -11.08
CA LEU A 307 -0.61 -13.63 -12.29
C LEU A 307 0.76 -13.20 -12.79
N ALA A 308 1.05 -13.49 -14.07
CA ALA A 308 2.21 -12.94 -14.75
C ALA A 308 2.18 -11.42 -14.72
N ALA A 309 3.28 -10.79 -14.31
CA ALA A 309 3.38 -9.35 -14.28
C ALA A 309 4.64 -8.87 -15.01
N ILE A 310 4.46 -8.01 -16.01
CA ILE A 310 5.56 -7.37 -16.74
C ILE A 310 5.82 -6.00 -16.10
N ASN A 311 6.96 -5.87 -15.43
CA ASN A 311 7.41 -4.62 -14.83
C ASN A 311 8.23 -3.82 -15.85
N LEU A 312 7.83 -2.58 -16.08
CA LEU A 312 8.44 -1.66 -17.03
C LEU A 312 9.34 -0.65 -16.30
N GLY A 313 10.62 -0.64 -16.68
CA GLY A 313 11.60 0.32 -16.16
C GLY A 313 11.86 0.21 -14.66
N ASP A 314 12.45 1.27 -14.10
CA ASP A 314 13.13 1.22 -12.81
C ASP A 314 12.27 1.68 -11.61
N ARG A 315 10.98 2.00 -11.81
CA ARG A 315 10.11 2.49 -10.71
C ARG A 315 10.01 1.51 -9.54
N GLN A 316 10.10 0.21 -9.80
CA GLN A 316 10.04 -0.85 -8.78
C GLN A 316 11.42 -1.47 -8.48
N LYS A 317 12.51 -0.78 -8.83
CA LYS A 317 13.88 -1.25 -8.56
C LYS A 317 14.12 -1.35 -7.05
N GLY A 318 14.95 -2.32 -6.64
CA GLY A 318 15.26 -2.58 -5.23
C GLY A 318 14.19 -3.33 -4.43
N ARG A 319 12.96 -3.44 -4.93
CA ARG A 319 11.87 -4.18 -4.27
C ARG A 319 11.95 -5.69 -4.49
N LEU A 320 11.40 -6.46 -3.54
CA LEU A 320 11.32 -7.91 -3.63
C LEU A 320 10.57 -8.36 -4.89
N ARG A 321 11.12 -9.38 -5.55
CA ARG A 321 10.56 -9.93 -6.80
C ARG A 321 10.03 -11.34 -6.56
N GLY A 322 8.79 -11.57 -6.98
CA GLY A 322 8.22 -12.91 -7.09
C GLY A 322 8.63 -13.59 -8.40
N GLN A 323 8.47 -14.91 -8.48
CA GLN A 323 8.74 -15.67 -9.71
C GLN A 323 7.73 -15.38 -10.84
N ASN A 324 6.69 -14.58 -10.57
CA ASN A 324 5.71 -14.11 -11.54
C ASN A 324 6.14 -12.86 -12.32
N ILE A 325 7.25 -12.22 -11.92
CA ILE A 325 7.71 -10.96 -12.54
C ILE A 325 8.56 -11.24 -13.77
N ILE A 326 8.36 -10.44 -14.81
CA ILE A 326 9.25 -10.30 -15.97
C ILE A 326 9.60 -8.81 -16.08
N ASP A 327 10.88 -8.49 -16.09
CA ASP A 327 11.34 -7.11 -16.31
C ASP A 327 11.53 -6.84 -17.79
N ALA A 328 11.04 -5.69 -18.25
CA ALA A 328 11.28 -5.18 -19.59
C ALA A 328 11.83 -3.74 -19.53
N ALA A 329 12.86 -3.47 -20.34
CA ALA A 329 13.52 -2.17 -20.40
C ALA A 329 12.63 -1.06 -20.96
N GLY A 330 11.59 -1.42 -21.72
CA GLY A 330 10.59 -0.48 -22.25
C GLY A 330 10.76 -0.13 -23.72
N ASP A 331 11.78 -0.67 -24.38
CA ASP A 331 11.85 -0.69 -25.84
C ASP A 331 10.92 -1.76 -26.44
N PRO A 332 10.51 -1.65 -27.72
CA PRO A 332 9.56 -2.58 -28.31
C PRO A 332 10.02 -4.06 -28.31
N ALA A 333 11.32 -4.32 -28.45
CA ALA A 333 11.83 -5.69 -28.50
C ALA A 333 11.76 -6.35 -27.11
N SER A 334 12.14 -5.63 -26.05
CA SER A 334 12.02 -6.16 -24.68
C SER A 334 10.56 -6.37 -24.26
N ILE A 335 9.64 -5.49 -24.65
CA ILE A 335 8.21 -5.66 -24.35
C ILE A 335 7.62 -6.89 -25.08
N ARG A 336 7.94 -7.08 -26.37
CA ARG A 336 7.48 -8.26 -27.12
C ARG A 336 8.05 -9.55 -26.53
N GLY A 337 9.36 -9.58 -26.24
CA GLY A 337 9.99 -10.73 -25.58
C GLY A 337 9.39 -11.05 -24.21
N ALA A 338 9.03 -10.03 -23.43
CA ALA A 338 8.35 -10.22 -22.15
C ALA A 338 6.94 -10.80 -22.31
N LEU A 339 6.18 -10.35 -23.32
CA LEU A 339 4.86 -10.91 -23.65
C LEU A 339 4.95 -12.36 -24.12
N GLU A 340 5.95 -12.69 -24.95
CA GLU A 340 6.21 -14.07 -25.40
C GLU A 340 6.57 -14.97 -24.21
N LEU A 341 7.47 -14.52 -23.33
CA LEU A 341 7.84 -15.24 -22.12
C LEU A 341 6.62 -15.45 -21.20
N ALA A 342 5.82 -14.41 -20.96
CA ALA A 342 4.59 -14.49 -20.16
C ALA A 342 3.56 -15.47 -20.75
N SER A 343 3.59 -15.67 -22.07
CA SER A 343 2.73 -16.60 -22.81
C SER A 343 3.25 -18.03 -22.80
N SER A 344 4.54 -18.24 -22.53
CA SER A 344 5.18 -19.56 -22.63
C SER A 344 4.59 -20.55 -21.63
N LEU A 345 4.48 -21.82 -22.05
CA LEU A 345 3.98 -22.89 -21.19
C LEU A 345 4.84 -23.04 -19.93
N GLU A 346 6.16 -22.91 -20.07
CA GLU A 346 7.09 -22.96 -18.95
C GLU A 346 6.77 -21.89 -17.89
N PHE A 347 6.59 -20.64 -18.31
CA PHE A 347 6.28 -19.55 -17.40
C PHE A 347 4.90 -19.73 -16.76
N ARG A 348 3.89 -20.13 -17.54
CA ARG A 348 2.54 -20.38 -17.02
C ARG A 348 2.53 -21.50 -15.97
N ASN A 349 3.27 -22.59 -16.19
CA ASN A 349 3.40 -23.67 -15.21
C ASN A 349 4.15 -23.21 -13.95
N ARG A 350 5.12 -22.31 -14.08
CA ARG A 350 5.83 -21.71 -12.93
C ARG A 350 4.89 -20.91 -12.04
N LEU A 351 3.89 -20.23 -12.61
CA LEU A 351 2.95 -19.41 -11.84
C LEU A 351 2.17 -20.18 -10.78
N GLU A 352 1.85 -21.45 -11.03
CA GLU A 352 1.11 -22.32 -10.09
C GLU A 352 1.85 -22.52 -8.76
N ARG A 353 3.18 -22.35 -8.77
CA ARG A 353 4.05 -22.54 -7.60
C ARG A 353 4.58 -21.22 -7.03
N VAL A 354 4.13 -20.09 -7.55
CA VAL A 354 4.55 -18.78 -7.05
C VAL A 354 4.11 -18.62 -5.59
N CYS A 355 5.08 -18.35 -4.74
CA CYS A 355 4.85 -17.81 -3.40
C CYS A 355 4.96 -16.29 -3.47
N ASN A 356 4.05 -15.58 -2.80
CA ASN A 356 4.14 -14.14 -2.70
C ASN A 356 5.22 -13.75 -1.67
N PRO A 357 6.31 -13.05 -2.08
CA PRO A 357 7.38 -12.67 -1.17
C PRO A 357 6.94 -11.65 -0.12
N TYR A 358 5.81 -10.97 -0.33
CA TYR A 358 5.20 -10.03 0.60
C TYR A 358 4.27 -10.71 1.61
N GLY A 359 4.00 -12.01 1.49
CA GLY A 359 3.27 -12.79 2.50
C GLY A 359 1.93 -13.34 2.02
N ASP A 360 1.13 -13.78 2.98
CA ASP A 360 0.01 -14.72 2.79
C ASP A 360 -1.34 -14.17 3.26
N GLY A 361 -1.42 -12.87 3.56
CA GLY A 361 -2.68 -12.20 3.92
C GLY A 361 -3.14 -12.36 5.37
N VAL A 362 -2.30 -12.91 6.26
CA VAL A 362 -2.58 -13.02 7.71
C VAL A 362 -1.66 -12.14 8.58
N ALA A 363 -1.04 -11.12 7.98
CA ALA A 363 -0.15 -10.21 8.68
C ALA A 363 -0.86 -9.45 9.82
N ALA A 364 -2.13 -9.09 9.63
CA ALA A 364 -2.95 -8.42 10.64
C ALA A 364 -3.08 -9.24 11.93
N GLU A 365 -3.36 -10.54 11.81
CA GLU A 365 -3.46 -11.47 12.95
C GLU A 365 -2.11 -11.61 13.65
N ARG A 366 -1.02 -11.78 12.89
CA ARG A 366 0.34 -11.88 13.46
C ARG A 366 0.71 -10.65 14.29
N VAL A 367 0.33 -9.45 13.83
CA VAL A 367 0.55 -8.20 14.58
C VAL A 367 -0.35 -8.18 15.83
N ALA A 368 -1.63 -8.51 15.71
CA ALA A 368 -2.54 -8.55 16.87
C ALA A 368 -2.04 -9.53 17.95
N ASP A 369 -1.61 -10.73 17.57
CA ASP A 369 -1.05 -11.73 18.49
C ASP A 369 0.23 -11.23 19.17
N ALA A 370 1.10 -10.54 18.42
CA ALA A 370 2.32 -9.95 18.99
C ALA A 370 1.99 -8.85 20.01
N LEU A 371 1.04 -7.97 19.71
CA LEU A 371 0.56 -6.93 20.63
C LEU A 371 -0.10 -7.52 21.88
N ALA A 372 -0.77 -8.67 21.75
CA ALA A 372 -1.39 -9.38 22.86
C ALA A 372 -0.40 -10.08 23.79
N THR A 373 0.78 -10.45 23.29
CA THR A 373 1.73 -11.32 24.01
C THR A 373 2.96 -10.58 24.57
N VAL A 374 3.34 -9.44 23.99
CA VAL A 374 4.50 -8.65 24.44
C VAL A 374 4.45 -8.25 25.92
N ASP A 375 5.59 -8.19 26.63
CA ASP A 375 5.61 -7.67 28.01
C ASP A 375 5.60 -6.12 28.00
N LEU A 376 4.50 -5.53 28.44
CA LEU A 376 4.32 -4.09 28.50
C LEU A 376 5.36 -3.38 29.39
N ARG A 377 5.94 -4.06 30.37
CA ARG A 377 6.98 -3.49 31.25
C ARG A 377 8.30 -3.37 30.53
N GLU A 378 8.64 -4.33 29.67
CA GLU A 378 9.89 -4.35 28.92
C GLU A 378 9.89 -3.32 27.79
N ILE A 379 8.76 -3.16 27.09
CA ILE A 379 8.67 -2.23 25.96
C ILE A 379 8.51 -0.76 26.36
N ARG A 380 8.25 -0.45 27.63
CA ARG A 380 8.22 0.95 28.13
C ARG A 380 9.55 1.66 28.03
N ARG A 381 10.65 0.91 27.97
CA ARG A 381 11.99 1.45 27.72
C ARG A 381 12.39 1.09 26.31
N LYS A 382 13.00 2.04 25.60
CA LYS A 382 13.69 1.75 24.35
C LYS A 382 15.16 1.45 24.66
N PRO A 383 15.72 0.31 24.20
CA PRO A 383 17.13 0.02 24.36
C PRO A 383 17.96 1.14 23.71
N PRO A 384 19.10 1.52 24.29
CA PRO A 384 20.02 2.42 23.61
C PRO A 384 20.48 1.76 22.30
N VAL A 385 20.83 2.59 21.31
CA VAL A 385 21.52 2.09 20.11
C VAL A 385 22.90 1.64 20.56
N ILE A 386 23.12 0.32 20.63
CA ILE A 386 24.44 -0.23 20.91
C ILE A 386 25.17 -0.24 19.58
N ALA A 387 26.22 0.59 19.49
CA ALA A 387 27.10 0.71 18.34
C ALA A 387 28.00 -0.51 18.16
#